data_AF-A0A7C2I8C5-F1
#
_entry.id   AF-A0A7C2I8C5-F1
#
_cell.length_a   1.000
_cell.length_b   1.000
_cell.length_c   1.000
_cell.angle_alpha   90.00
_cell.angle_beta   90.00
_cell.angle_gamma   90.00
#
_symmetry.space_group_name_H-M   'P 1'
#
loop_
_entity.id
_entity.type
_entity.pdbx_description
1 polymer ?
#
loop_
_entity_poly.entity_id
_entity_poly.type
_entity_poly.pdbx_seq_one_letter_code
_entity_poly.pdbx_strand_id
1 'polypeptide(L)'
;HPVQTVELFVALERAGYDGVIYFDTFPDHGGTDPVEEARSSIRLVERLRAVAAELAGDADLAGAIARQDAALSQRIVARALYAA
;
A
#
# COMPACT_ATOMS: atom_id res chain seq x y z
N HIS A 1 4.35 4.44 -7.46
CA HIS A 1 4.70 3.07 -7.03
C HIS A 1 3.70 2.52 -6.01
N PRO A 2 2.40 2.36 -6.36
CA PRO A 2 1.36 1.94 -5.41
C PRO A 2 1.54 0.50 -4.90
N VAL A 3 1.98 -0.42 -5.76
CA VAL A 3 2.23 -1.82 -5.41
C VAL A 3 3.31 -1.93 -4.33
N GLN A 4 4.47 -1.30 -4.53
CA GLN A 4 5.57 -1.33 -3.57
C GLN A 4 5.19 -0.72 -2.21
N THR A 5 4.36 0.32 -2.24
CA THR A 5 3.90 0.98 -1.01
C THR A 5 2.95 0.08 -0.22
N VAL A 6 2.06 -0.66 -0.90
CA VAL A 6 1.21 -1.68 -0.26
C VAL A 6 2.03 -2.83 0.28
N GLU A 7 3.04 -3.31 -0.43
CA GLU A 7 3.93 -4.37 0.09
C GLU A 7 4.62 -3.95 1.39
N LEU A 8 5.08 -2.69 1.48
CA LEU A 8 5.62 -2.12 2.72
C LEU A 8 4.55 -2.13 3.82
N PHE A 9 3.33 -1.65 3.55
CA PHE A 9 2.28 -1.63 4.56
C PHE A 9 1.83 -3.03 5.00
N VAL A 10 1.84 -4.04 4.12
CA VAL A 10 1.58 -5.44 4.50
C VAL A 10 2.63 -5.93 5.49
N ALA A 11 3.91 -5.57 5.26
CA ALA A 11 4.98 -5.92 6.18
C ALA A 11 4.82 -5.22 7.55
N LEU A 12 4.46 -3.93 7.56
CA LEU A 12 4.21 -3.16 8.78
C LEU A 12 3.00 -3.70 9.57
N GLU A 13 1.91 -4.04 8.89
CA GLU A 13 0.71 -4.63 9.48
C GLU A 13 1.04 -5.95 10.17
N ARG A 14 1.75 -6.85 9.48
CA ARG A 14 2.18 -8.14 10.03
C ARG A 14 3.15 -8.00 11.20
N ALA A 15 3.95 -6.94 11.22
CA ALA A 15 4.86 -6.62 12.31
C ALA A 15 4.15 -5.94 13.52
N GLY A 16 2.87 -5.57 13.39
CA GLY A 16 2.15 -4.84 14.43
C GLY A 16 2.66 -3.42 14.64
N TYR A 17 3.15 -2.76 13.58
CA TYR A 17 3.66 -1.40 13.67
C TYR A 17 2.52 -0.37 13.80
N ASP A 18 2.50 0.36 14.92
CA ASP A 18 1.51 1.42 15.23
C ASP A 18 2.16 2.83 15.28
N GLY A 19 3.27 3.01 14.57
CA GLY A 19 3.98 4.28 14.52
C GLY A 19 3.46 5.24 13.45
N VAL A 20 4.03 6.44 13.44
CA VAL A 20 3.67 7.51 12.50
C VAL A 20 4.25 7.24 11.11
N ILE A 21 3.43 7.40 10.07
CA ILE A 21 3.89 7.46 8.68
C ILE A 21 4.22 8.91 8.33
N TYR A 22 5.48 9.18 8.05
CA TYR A 22 5.97 10.51 7.69
C TYR A 22 6.06 10.68 6.16
N PHE A 23 5.58 11.80 5.66
CA PHE A 23 5.71 12.19 4.25
C PHE A 23 6.92 13.11 4.09
N ASP A 24 7.95 12.60 3.42
CA ASP A 24 9.16 13.38 3.07
C ASP A 24 9.05 13.87 1.62
N THR A 25 8.14 14.83 1.37
CA THR A 25 7.93 15.41 0.03
C THR A 25 8.34 16.88 0.00
N PHE A 26 8.73 17.36 -1.19
CA PHE A 26 9.23 18.72 -1.43
C PHE A 26 8.34 19.46 -2.45
N PRO A 27 7.09 19.79 -2.10
CA PRO A 27 6.09 20.38 -3.01
C PRO A 27 6.56 21.70 -3.64
N ASP A 28 7.34 22.48 -2.88
CA ASP A 28 7.80 23.81 -3.28
C ASP A 28 8.67 23.80 -4.56
N HIS A 29 9.31 22.67 -4.88
CA HIS A 29 10.14 22.54 -6.08
C HIS A 29 9.31 22.18 -7.34
N GLY A 30 8.08 21.73 -7.16
CA GLY A 30 7.18 21.25 -8.23
C GLY A 30 6.12 22.26 -8.66
N GLY A 31 5.97 23.39 -7.96
CA GLY A 31 4.91 24.37 -8.22
C GLY A 31 3.50 23.88 -7.86
N THR A 32 3.40 22.79 -7.09
CA THR A 32 2.15 22.21 -6.58
C THR A 32 1.71 22.92 -5.31
N ASP A 33 0.40 22.93 -5.03
CA ASP A 33 -0.12 23.38 -3.74
C ASP A 33 0.28 22.36 -2.66
N PRO A 34 1.15 22.74 -1.69
CA PRO A 34 1.64 21.82 -0.67
C PRO A 34 0.51 21.24 0.20
N VAL A 35 -0.57 21.97 0.41
CA VAL A 35 -1.71 21.52 1.21
C VAL A 35 -2.52 20.47 0.45
N GLU A 36 -2.79 20.70 -0.83
CA GLU A 36 -3.51 19.72 -1.66
C GLU A 36 -2.68 18.47 -1.94
N GLU A 37 -1.36 18.60 -2.05
CA GLU A 37 -0.44 17.47 -2.13
C GLU A 37 -0.50 16.62 -0.86
N ALA A 38 -0.43 17.25 0.33
CA ALA A 38 -0.53 16.56 1.60
C ALA A 38 -1.89 15.86 1.76
N ARG A 39 -3.00 16.54 1.43
CA ARG A 39 -4.35 15.95 1.45
C ARG A 39 -4.47 14.74 0.54
N SER A 40 -3.89 14.81 -0.65
CA SER A 40 -3.93 13.72 -1.62
C SER A 40 -3.08 12.53 -1.16
N SER A 41 -1.90 12.81 -0.59
CA SER A 41 -1.03 11.79 0.00
C SER A 41 -1.69 11.05 1.17
N ILE A 42 -2.37 11.78 2.07
CA ILE A 42 -3.12 11.18 3.19
C ILE A 42 -4.22 10.26 2.64
N ARG A 43 -5.07 10.73 1.72
CA ARG A 43 -6.14 9.90 1.13
C ARG A 43 -5.60 8.64 0.47
N LEU A 44 -4.50 8.76 -0.27
CA LEU A 44 -3.86 7.62 -0.91
C LEU A 44 -3.34 6.63 0.14
N VAL A 45 -2.57 7.10 1.12
CA VAL A 45 -2.00 6.23 2.17
C VAL A 45 -3.09 5.53 2.98
N GLU A 46 -4.16 6.22 3.35
CA GLU A 46 -5.31 5.60 4.03
C GLU A 46 -5.90 4.45 3.20
N ARG A 47 -6.12 4.67 1.89
CA ARG A 47 -6.59 3.62 0.98
C ARG A 47 -5.61 2.46 0.89
N LEU A 48 -4.31 2.73 0.76
CA LEU A 48 -3.29 1.69 0.65
C LEU A 48 -3.11 0.90 1.96
N ARG A 49 -3.27 1.54 3.13
CA ARG A 49 -3.27 0.85 4.43
C ARG A 49 -4.47 -0.08 4.56
N ALA A 50 -5.66 0.35 4.13
CA ALA A 50 -6.84 -0.51 4.13
C ALA A 50 -6.65 -1.75 3.23
N VAL A 51 -6.09 -1.56 2.03
CA VAL A 51 -5.74 -2.66 1.13
C VAL A 51 -4.69 -3.58 1.75
N ALA A 52 -3.68 -3.02 2.43
CA ALA A 52 -2.65 -3.81 3.09
C ALA A 52 -3.21 -4.65 4.25
N ALA A 53 -4.14 -4.12 5.03
CA ALA A 53 -4.80 -4.86 6.10
C ALA A 53 -5.58 -6.08 5.56
N GLU A 54 -6.28 -5.92 4.43
CA GLU A 54 -6.94 -7.02 3.73
C GLU A 54 -5.93 -8.09 3.25
N LEU A 55 -4.89 -7.66 2.54
CA LEU A 55 -3.87 -8.56 1.98
C LEU A 55 -3.01 -9.24 3.06
N ALA A 56 -2.80 -8.61 4.21
CA ALA A 56 -2.00 -9.16 5.31
C ALA A 56 -2.59 -10.48 5.81
N GLY A 57 -3.92 -10.57 5.86
CA GLY A 57 -4.69 -11.75 6.27
C GLY A 57 -5.21 -12.65 5.14
N ASP A 58 -4.89 -12.33 3.88
CA ASP A 58 -5.36 -13.10 2.72
C ASP A 58 -4.65 -14.48 2.63
N ALA A 59 -5.41 -15.55 2.86
CA ALA A 59 -4.91 -16.92 2.84
C ALA A 59 -4.53 -17.40 1.42
N ASP A 60 -5.24 -16.93 0.38
CA ASP A 60 -4.94 -17.27 -1.00
C ASP A 60 -3.63 -16.61 -1.43
N LEU A 61 -3.39 -15.36 -1.01
CA LEU A 61 -2.14 -14.67 -1.23
C LEU A 61 -1.00 -15.36 -0.50
N ALA A 62 -1.18 -15.72 0.77
CA ALA A 62 -0.18 -16.45 1.53
C ALA A 62 0.17 -17.79 0.88
N GLY A 63 -0.84 -18.52 0.41
CA GLY A 63 -0.66 -19.78 -0.32
C GLY A 63 0.04 -19.61 -1.67
N ALA A 64 -0.28 -18.56 -2.42
CA ALA A 64 0.38 -18.23 -3.68
C ALA A 64 1.87 -17.92 -3.48
N ILE A 65 2.20 -17.10 -2.47
CA ILE A 65 3.58 -16.77 -2.10
C ILE A 65 4.35 -18.04 -1.69
N ALA A 66 3.76 -18.89 -0.84
CA ALA A 66 4.41 -20.11 -0.35
C ALA A 66 4.77 -21.09 -1.48
N ARG A 67 3.97 -21.15 -2.54
CA ARG A 67 4.22 -21.97 -3.74
C ARG A 67 5.03 -21.26 -4.83
N GLN A 68 5.50 -20.04 -4.56
CA GLN A 68 6.19 -19.19 -5.53
C GLN A 68 5.36 -18.92 -6.81
N ASP A 69 4.03 -18.90 -6.69
CA ASP A 69 3.11 -18.56 -7.78
C ASP A 69 3.01 -17.04 -7.90
N ALA A 70 4.00 -16.45 -8.58
CA ALA A 70 4.08 -15.01 -8.80
C ALA A 70 2.88 -14.48 -9.58
N ALA A 71 2.36 -15.26 -10.55
CA ALA A 71 1.24 -14.84 -11.38
C ALA A 71 -0.06 -14.73 -10.58
N LEU A 72 -0.36 -15.70 -9.70
CA LEU A 72 -1.50 -15.63 -8.80
C LEU A 72 -1.34 -14.51 -7.77
N SER A 73 -0.15 -14.38 -7.17
CA SER A 73 0.14 -13.33 -6.19
C SER A 73 -0.10 -11.93 -6.80
N GLN A 74 0.40 -11.69 -8.02
CA GLN A 74 0.19 -10.44 -8.74
C GLN A 74 -1.29 -10.18 -9.05
N ARG A 75 -2.06 -11.21 -9.46
CA ARG A 75 -3.50 -11.06 -9.72
C ARG A 75 -4.28 -10.68 -8.47
N ILE A 76 -3.95 -11.28 -7.31
CA ILE A 76 -4.62 -10.98 -6.04
C ILE A 76 -4.30 -9.52 -5.64
N VAL A 77 -3.03 -9.13 -5.64
CA VAL A 77 -2.60 -7.77 -5.31
C VAL A 77 -3.21 -6.74 -6.27
N ALA A 78 -3.22 -7.01 -7.57
CA ALA A 78 -3.82 -6.12 -8.56
C ALA A 78 -5.34 -5.97 -8.37
N ARG A 79 -6.04 -7.05 -8.01
CA ARG A 79 -7.48 -7.00 -7.71
C ARG A 79 -7.74 -6.09 -6.51
N ALA A 80 -7.02 -6.28 -5.41
CA ALA A 80 -7.22 -5.47 -4.21
C ALA A 80 -6.90 -3.97 -4.45
N LEU A 81 -5.90 -3.69 -5.30
CA LEU A 81 -5.50 -2.32 -5.63
C LEU A 81 -6.46 -1.60 -6.59
N TYR A 82 -6.99 -2.30 -7.60
CA TYR A 82 -7.60 -1.65 -8.77
C TYR A 82 -9.06 -2.04 -9.03
N ALA A 83 -9.62 -3.03 -8.33
CA ALA A 83 -11.04 -3.32 -8.45
C ALA A 83 -11.86 -2.20 -7.78
N ALA A 84 -12.86 -1.69 -8.50
CA ALA A 84 -13.81 -0.66 -8.07
C ALA A 84 -14.98 -1.29 -7.30
#